data_AF-A0A7W3SYU7-F1
#
_entry.id   AF-A0A7W3SYU7-F1
#
_cell.length_a   1.000
_cell.length_b   1.000
_cell.length_c   1.000
_cell.angle_alpha   90.00
_cell.angle_beta   90.00
_cell.angle_gamma   90.00
#
_symmetry.space_group_name_H-M   'P 1'
#
loop_
_entity.id
_entity.type
_entity.pdbx_description
1 polymer ?
#
loop_
_entity_poly.entity_id
_entity_poly.type
_entity_poly.pdbx_seq_one_letter_code
_entity_poly.pdbx_strand_id
1 'polypeptide(L)'
;MATSTGYGGVNYSTTNAAGKKNIVNNQNKIANDQKYKQDEINRTLSVIANREKQGLNTSDQQKYLTVNLGYTAPTNQSNAMVQAANNVKSTPQATYTPPTSQTADTLNRINDFINKQSQFQFTTPDPFTYDQNSDPAYQAQLAEAKRNVENQQADTNAFLRAGGQGKSSYSEMVANQVGSNAMQSIANDLVPQLMQQAYQRYNDDANRNMQAQQLNYGVGQDTIGSLSNLYGLQDNEYFQKPIAEAQLTGNYLPTEARQAINNILGLKQQAEASGITAQERTALSQQADVYRTQLQALGIDPSFYGANRNYNQASASNPGIRTLAGQQLDMSRNDQAFNQQFSQDQFAYQKARDAISDQQWRAQFDQSVRQ
;
A
#
# COMPACT_ATOMS: atom_id res chain seq x y z
N MET A 1 -1.83 37.49 -15.65
CA MET A 1 -1.09 36.43 -16.36
C MET A 1 -1.86 35.13 -16.16
N ALA A 2 -2.52 34.64 -17.21
CA ALA A 2 -3.41 33.48 -17.14
C ALA A 2 -2.57 32.20 -17.08
N THR A 3 -2.67 31.47 -15.97
CA THR A 3 -2.05 30.17 -15.80
C THR A 3 -2.77 29.14 -16.67
N SER A 4 -1.99 28.47 -17.52
CA SER A 4 -2.33 27.35 -18.39
C SER A 4 -3.45 26.44 -17.83
N THR A 5 -4.68 26.66 -18.30
CA THR A 5 -5.73 25.65 -18.29
C THR A 5 -5.28 24.51 -19.19
N GLY A 6 -4.97 23.37 -18.57
CA GLY A 6 -4.19 22.31 -19.19
C GLY A 6 -4.79 21.63 -20.42
N TYR A 7 -4.06 20.62 -20.91
CA TYR A 7 -4.25 19.90 -22.18
C TYR A 7 -5.61 19.19 -22.39
N GLY A 8 -6.59 19.37 -21.50
CA GLY A 8 -7.93 18.79 -21.57
C GLY A 8 -9.08 19.76 -21.91
N GLY A 9 -8.80 21.02 -22.25
CA GLY A 9 -9.83 22.03 -22.57
C GLY A 9 -10.28 22.07 -24.05
N VAL A 10 -9.73 21.21 -24.91
CA VAL A 10 -9.83 21.33 -26.36
C VAL A 10 -10.86 20.31 -26.87
N ASN A 11 -12.08 20.76 -27.18
CA ASN A 11 -13.16 19.90 -27.67
C ASN A 11 -12.96 19.57 -29.16
N TYR A 12 -12.99 18.28 -29.52
CA TYR A 12 -12.82 17.81 -30.89
C TYR A 12 -13.84 18.44 -31.86
N SER A 13 -15.05 18.77 -31.39
CA SER A 13 -16.11 19.36 -32.22
C SER A 13 -15.93 20.86 -32.50
N THR A 14 -15.15 21.59 -31.69
CA THR A 14 -15.06 23.07 -31.78
C THR A 14 -13.67 23.59 -32.17
N THR A 15 -12.72 22.71 -32.48
CA THR A 15 -11.31 23.08 -32.63
C THR A 15 -10.84 23.02 -34.08
N ASN A 16 -9.91 23.91 -34.42
CA ASN A 16 -9.32 23.97 -35.75
C ASN A 16 -8.47 22.71 -36.05
N ALA A 17 -8.05 22.55 -37.30
CA ALA A 17 -7.29 21.37 -37.75
C ALA A 17 -6.03 21.10 -36.90
N ALA A 18 -5.34 22.16 -36.44
CA ALA A 18 -4.19 22.04 -35.54
C ALA A 18 -4.59 21.49 -34.15
N GLY A 19 -5.71 21.97 -33.58
CA GLY A 19 -6.28 21.46 -32.33
C GLY A 19 -6.66 19.98 -32.42
N LYS A 20 -7.31 19.56 -33.50
CA LYS A 20 -7.64 18.14 -33.74
C LYS A 20 -6.41 17.26 -33.83
N LYS A 21 -5.35 17.70 -34.54
CA LYS A 21 -4.07 16.98 -34.62
C LYS A 21 -3.42 16.83 -33.24
N ASN A 22 -3.50 17.86 -32.41
CA ASN A 22 -2.98 17.81 -31.04
C ASN A 22 -3.78 16.85 -30.15
N ILE A 23 -5.12 16.78 -30.29
CA ILE A 23 -5.94 15.79 -29.57
C ILE A 23 -5.55 14.36 -29.96
N VAL A 24 -5.42 14.08 -31.26
CA VAL A 24 -5.03 12.74 -31.75
C VAL A 24 -3.62 12.37 -31.28
N ASN A 25 -2.66 13.29 -31.37
CA ASN A 25 -1.31 13.07 -30.86
C ASN A 25 -1.31 12.81 -29.35
N ASN A 26 -2.14 13.53 -28.59
CA ASN A 26 -2.28 13.32 -27.16
C ASN A 26 -2.87 11.94 -26.83
N GLN A 27 -3.92 11.53 -27.54
CA GLN A 27 -4.50 10.17 -27.41
C GLN A 27 -3.48 9.09 -27.75
N ASN A 28 -2.68 9.27 -28.81
CA ASN A 28 -1.62 8.33 -29.16
C ASN A 28 -0.53 8.25 -28.09
N LYS A 29 -0.17 9.36 -27.43
CA LYS A 29 0.79 9.35 -26.32
C LYS A 29 0.20 8.67 -25.08
N ILE A 30 -1.06 8.93 -24.74
CA ILE A 30 -1.75 8.26 -23.63
C ILE A 30 -1.79 6.73 -23.84
N ALA A 31 -1.95 6.27 -25.09
CA ALA A 31 -2.00 4.85 -25.42
C ALA A 31 -0.62 4.16 -25.40
N ASN A 32 0.45 4.86 -25.82
CA ASN A 32 1.75 4.23 -26.11
C ASN A 32 2.89 4.63 -25.15
N ASP A 33 2.72 5.64 -24.30
CA ASP A 33 3.73 6.11 -23.35
C ASP A 33 3.17 6.07 -21.92
N GLN A 34 3.58 5.04 -21.16
CA GLN A 34 3.14 4.83 -19.77
C GLN A 34 3.56 5.97 -18.85
N LYS A 35 4.75 6.56 -19.07
CA LYS A 35 5.22 7.68 -18.26
C LYS A 35 4.35 8.91 -18.51
N TYR A 36 4.06 9.20 -19.78
CA TYR A 36 3.17 10.29 -20.16
C TYR A 36 1.76 10.10 -19.58
N LYS A 37 1.23 8.88 -19.64
CA LYS A 37 -0.05 8.53 -19.04
C LYS A 37 -0.07 8.77 -17.53
N GLN A 38 0.97 8.37 -16.80
CA GLN A 38 1.07 8.59 -15.36
C GLN A 38 1.19 10.08 -15.00
N ASP A 39 1.98 10.83 -15.76
CA ASP A 39 2.13 12.28 -15.59
C ASP A 39 0.77 13.00 -15.80
N GLU A 40 -0.01 12.55 -16.79
CA GLU A 40 -1.35 13.09 -17.09
C GLU A 40 -2.39 12.72 -16.01
N ILE A 41 -2.30 11.53 -15.42
CA ILE A 41 -3.09 11.13 -14.24
C ILE A 41 -2.81 12.06 -13.05
N ASN A 42 -1.54 12.24 -12.70
CA ASN A 42 -1.12 13.08 -11.57
C ASN A 42 -1.56 14.54 -11.77
N ARG A 43 -1.44 15.05 -12.99
CA ARG A 43 -1.91 16.38 -13.36
C ARG A 43 -3.43 16.52 -13.21
N THR A 44 -4.18 15.53 -13.68
CA THR A 44 -5.65 15.54 -13.62
C THR A 44 -6.15 15.48 -12.17
N LEU A 45 -5.53 14.65 -11.33
CA LEU A 45 -5.80 14.62 -9.89
C LEU A 45 -5.54 15.97 -9.21
N SER A 46 -4.44 16.64 -9.57
CA SER A 46 -4.11 17.98 -9.04
C SER A 46 -5.13 19.04 -9.46
N VAL A 47 -5.64 18.96 -10.69
CA VAL A 47 -6.70 19.86 -11.19
C VAL A 47 -8.02 19.62 -10.45
N ILE A 48 -8.39 18.35 -10.24
CA ILE A 48 -9.59 17.99 -9.48
C ILE A 48 -9.50 18.56 -8.06
N ALA A 49 -8.39 18.30 -7.35
CA ALA A 49 -8.19 18.80 -5.99
C ALA A 49 -8.24 20.34 -5.91
N ASN A 50 -7.69 21.05 -6.90
CA ASN A 50 -7.75 22.52 -6.94
C ASN A 50 -9.15 23.05 -7.24
N ARG A 51 -9.91 22.39 -8.12
CA ARG A 51 -11.29 22.78 -8.45
C ARG A 51 -12.25 22.48 -7.30
N GLU A 52 -12.06 21.37 -6.60
CA GLU A 52 -12.80 21.02 -5.38
C GLU A 52 -12.59 22.08 -4.29
N LYS A 53 -11.35 22.53 -4.06
CA LYS A 53 -11.05 23.64 -3.13
C LYS A 53 -11.71 24.96 -3.52
N GLN A 54 -12.04 25.14 -4.80
CA GLN A 54 -12.71 26.33 -5.34
C GLN A 54 -14.23 26.16 -5.43
N GLY A 55 -14.79 25.02 -5.00
CA GLY A 55 -16.22 24.70 -5.12
C GLY A 55 -16.69 24.56 -6.57
N LEU A 56 -15.79 24.30 -7.52
CA LEU A 56 -16.10 24.15 -8.93
C LEU A 56 -16.45 22.71 -9.28
N ASN A 57 -17.36 22.53 -10.24
CA ASN A 57 -17.74 21.20 -10.74
C ASN A 57 -16.51 20.46 -11.34
N THR A 58 -16.30 19.21 -10.95
CA THR A 58 -15.19 18.35 -11.38
C THR A 58 -15.61 17.14 -12.21
N SER A 59 -16.89 17.01 -12.56
CA SER A 59 -17.45 15.83 -13.22
C SER A 59 -16.77 15.52 -14.57
N ASP A 60 -16.43 16.54 -15.36
CA ASP A 60 -15.74 16.36 -16.63
C ASP A 60 -14.30 15.87 -16.44
N GLN A 61 -13.60 16.38 -15.42
CA GLN A 61 -12.23 15.95 -15.09
C GLN A 61 -12.21 14.53 -14.52
N GLN A 62 -13.21 14.18 -13.71
CA GLN A 62 -13.39 12.83 -13.17
C GLN A 62 -13.73 11.81 -14.26
N LYS A 63 -14.56 12.21 -15.25
CA LYS A 63 -14.86 11.37 -16.42
C LYS A 63 -13.62 11.17 -17.29
N TYR A 64 -12.83 12.21 -17.52
CA TYR A 64 -11.57 12.08 -18.25
C TYR A 64 -10.57 11.15 -17.53
N LEU A 65 -10.44 11.29 -16.21
CA LEU A 65 -9.56 10.46 -15.40
C LEU A 65 -9.93 8.97 -15.46
N THR A 66 -11.21 8.65 -15.37
CA THR A 66 -11.69 7.25 -15.31
C THR A 66 -11.85 6.63 -16.70
N VAL A 67 -12.47 7.34 -17.66
CA VAL A 67 -12.80 6.80 -18.99
C VAL A 67 -11.62 6.90 -19.96
N ASN A 68 -10.88 8.01 -19.95
CA ASN A 68 -9.83 8.23 -20.96
C ASN A 68 -8.45 7.78 -20.47
N LEU A 69 -8.15 7.97 -19.17
CA LEU A 69 -6.86 7.57 -18.59
C LEU A 69 -6.91 6.18 -17.94
N GLY A 70 -8.09 5.60 -17.74
CA GLY A 70 -8.25 4.28 -17.12
C GLY A 70 -7.73 4.24 -15.68
N TYR A 71 -7.70 5.39 -14.99
CA TYR A 71 -7.26 5.44 -13.60
C TYR A 71 -8.33 4.86 -12.70
N THR A 72 -7.98 3.76 -12.03
CA THR A 72 -8.69 3.23 -10.89
C THR A 72 -7.91 3.64 -9.64
N ALA A 73 -8.54 4.41 -8.75
CA ALA A 73 -7.90 4.76 -7.49
C ALA A 73 -7.50 3.47 -6.75
N PRO A 74 -6.29 3.35 -6.19
CA PRO A 74 -6.02 2.32 -5.20
C PRO A 74 -7.09 2.47 -4.11
N THR A 75 -7.69 1.36 -3.69
CA THR A 75 -8.85 1.30 -2.77
C THR A 75 -8.52 1.70 -1.33
N ASN A 76 -7.78 2.79 -1.17
CA ASN A 76 -7.58 3.51 0.07
C ASN A 76 -7.90 4.98 -0.19
N GLN A 77 -9.07 5.38 0.30
CA GLN A 77 -9.50 6.76 0.53
C GLN A 77 -9.35 7.74 -0.65
N SER A 78 -10.41 7.87 -1.47
CA SER A 78 -10.92 9.19 -1.87
C SER A 78 -12.17 9.09 -2.78
N ASN A 79 -13.14 9.94 -2.45
CA ASN A 79 -14.24 10.46 -3.29
C ASN A 79 -15.53 9.62 -3.42
N ALA A 80 -16.26 9.57 -2.30
CA ALA A 80 -17.64 9.10 -2.18
C ALA A 80 -18.71 9.96 -2.91
N MET A 81 -18.37 11.08 -3.56
CA MET A 81 -19.37 11.93 -4.25
C MET A 81 -19.67 11.52 -5.71
N VAL A 82 -18.83 10.71 -6.37
CA VAL A 82 -19.08 10.31 -7.78
C VAL A 82 -19.93 9.04 -7.87
N GLN A 83 -19.91 8.19 -6.84
CA GLN A 83 -20.76 7.00 -6.77
C GLN A 83 -22.21 7.33 -6.37
N ALA A 84 -22.45 8.43 -5.65
CA ALA A 84 -23.81 8.82 -5.23
C ALA A 84 -24.69 9.31 -6.40
N ALA A 85 -24.11 9.92 -7.45
CA ALA A 85 -24.89 10.42 -8.59
C ALA A 85 -25.28 9.32 -9.60
N ASN A 86 -24.46 8.27 -9.74
CA ASN A 86 -24.74 7.17 -10.67
C ASN A 86 -25.69 6.09 -10.09
N ASN A 87 -25.89 6.04 -8.77
CA ASN A 87 -26.70 5.00 -8.11
C ASN A 87 -28.20 5.33 -8.01
N VAL A 88 -28.67 6.46 -8.54
CA VAL A 88 -30.11 6.79 -8.54
C VAL A 88 -30.88 6.07 -9.67
N LYS A 89 -30.19 5.34 -10.57
CA LYS A 89 -30.85 4.75 -11.74
C LYS A 89 -30.40 3.34 -12.11
N SER A 90 -30.26 2.46 -11.13
CA SER A 90 -30.48 1.02 -11.32
C SER A 90 -30.58 0.37 -9.95
N THR A 91 -31.49 -0.59 -9.80
CA THR A 91 -31.42 -1.57 -8.73
C THR A 91 -30.48 -2.70 -9.16
N PRO A 92 -29.21 -2.73 -8.71
CA PRO A 92 -28.49 -3.98 -8.57
C PRO A 92 -28.44 -4.34 -7.09
N GLN A 93 -28.86 -5.56 -6.78
CA GLN A 93 -28.51 -6.22 -5.53
C GLN A 93 -27.00 -6.11 -5.35
N ALA A 94 -26.54 -5.35 -4.35
CA ALA A 94 -25.13 -5.25 -4.03
C ALA A 94 -24.63 -6.63 -3.63
N THR A 95 -23.88 -7.30 -4.52
CA THR A 95 -23.09 -8.47 -4.14
C THR A 95 -21.97 -7.95 -3.24
N TYR A 96 -22.17 -8.12 -1.94
CA TYR A 96 -21.22 -7.77 -0.91
C TYR A 96 -19.99 -8.68 -1.02
N THR A 97 -18.85 -8.13 -1.43
CA THR A 97 -17.54 -8.69 -1.11
C THR A 97 -17.15 -8.18 0.28
N PRO A 98 -17.00 -9.05 1.29
CA PRO A 98 -16.57 -8.63 2.61
C PRO A 98 -15.21 -7.93 2.53
N PRO A 99 -14.99 -6.83 3.30
CA PRO A 99 -13.66 -6.27 3.46
C PRO A 99 -12.72 -7.36 3.98
N THR A 100 -11.55 -7.50 3.37
CA THR A 100 -10.53 -8.44 3.84
C THR A 100 -10.04 -8.00 5.22
N SER A 101 -9.93 -8.95 6.16
CA SER A 101 -9.38 -8.63 7.48
C SER A 101 -7.90 -8.25 7.35
N GLN A 102 -7.40 -7.36 8.23
CA GLN A 102 -5.97 -6.98 8.22
C GLN A 102 -5.04 -8.20 8.33
N THR A 103 -5.50 -9.22 9.08
CA THR A 103 -4.85 -10.51 9.22
C THR A 103 -4.74 -11.27 7.89
N ALA A 104 -5.80 -11.25 7.06
CA ALA A 104 -5.80 -11.85 5.73
C ALA A 104 -4.85 -11.10 4.78
N ASP A 105 -4.79 -9.77 4.86
CA ASP A 105 -3.84 -8.98 4.06
C ASP A 105 -2.38 -9.29 4.43
N THR A 106 -2.07 -9.42 5.73
CA THR A 106 -0.73 -9.80 6.19
C THR A 106 -0.38 -11.22 5.73
N LEU A 107 -1.30 -12.18 5.81
CA LEU A 107 -1.11 -13.53 5.29
C LEU A 107 -0.87 -13.54 3.78
N ASN A 108 -1.62 -12.75 3.01
CA ASN A 108 -1.41 -12.62 1.57
C ASN A 108 -0.03 -12.05 1.25
N ARG A 109 0.45 -11.06 2.02
CA ARG A 109 1.81 -10.52 1.87
C ARG A 109 2.88 -11.55 2.21
N ILE A 110 2.68 -12.36 3.25
CA ILE A 110 3.58 -13.48 3.58
C ILE A 110 3.60 -14.49 2.43
N ASN A 111 2.44 -14.88 1.91
CA ASN A 111 2.32 -15.82 0.80
C ASN A 111 2.98 -15.28 -0.48
N ASP A 112 2.73 -14.01 -0.84
CA ASP A 112 3.37 -13.35 -1.96
C ASP A 112 4.89 -13.28 -1.80
N PHE A 113 5.36 -13.02 -0.58
CA PHE A 113 6.79 -12.99 -0.29
C PHE A 113 7.41 -14.38 -0.44
N ILE A 114 6.79 -15.42 0.13
CA ILE A 114 7.26 -16.81 0.01
C ILE A 114 7.28 -17.24 -1.47
N ASN A 115 6.24 -16.91 -2.23
CA ASN A 115 6.14 -17.24 -3.65
C ASN A 115 7.16 -16.49 -4.54
N LYS A 116 7.59 -15.29 -4.13
CA LYS A 116 8.67 -14.55 -4.82
C LYS A 116 10.05 -15.04 -4.39
N GLN A 117 10.25 -15.32 -3.11
CA GLN A 117 11.53 -15.80 -2.58
C GLN A 117 11.86 -17.22 -3.04
N SER A 118 10.85 -18.07 -3.29
CA SER A 118 11.05 -19.39 -3.91
C SER A 118 11.62 -19.32 -5.34
N GLN A 119 11.60 -18.15 -5.98
CA GLN A 119 12.23 -17.90 -7.28
C GLN A 119 13.68 -17.42 -7.15
N PHE A 120 14.15 -17.09 -5.94
CA PHE A 120 15.54 -16.71 -5.72
C PHE A 120 16.42 -17.97 -5.80
N GLN A 121 17.17 -18.10 -6.89
CA GLN A 121 18.19 -19.13 -7.06
C GLN A 121 19.57 -18.49 -7.03
N PHE A 122 20.50 -19.12 -6.31
CA PHE A 122 21.89 -18.73 -6.37
C PHE A 122 22.43 -19.02 -7.76
N THR A 123 22.88 -17.98 -8.46
CA THR A 123 23.50 -18.12 -9.78
C THR A 123 25.01 -18.18 -9.60
N THR A 124 25.64 -19.24 -10.09
CA THR A 124 27.10 -19.33 -10.15
C THR A 124 27.62 -18.31 -11.18
N PRO A 125 28.73 -17.61 -10.89
CA PRO A 125 29.41 -16.79 -11.89
C PRO A 125 29.75 -17.61 -13.13
N ASP A 126 29.61 -17.00 -14.31
CA ASP A 126 30.02 -17.62 -15.58
C ASP A 126 31.52 -17.93 -15.57
N PRO A 127 31.99 -19.01 -16.22
CA PRO A 127 33.40 -19.35 -16.23
C PRO A 127 34.24 -18.21 -16.82
N PHE A 128 35.40 -17.95 -16.22
CA PHE A 128 36.33 -16.94 -16.71
C PHE A 128 36.72 -17.22 -18.16
N THR A 129 36.51 -16.22 -19.02
CA THR A 129 37.00 -16.22 -20.39
C THR A 129 37.73 -14.92 -20.64
N TYR A 130 38.89 -14.99 -21.28
CA TYR A 130 39.65 -13.82 -21.69
C TYR A 130 39.65 -13.73 -23.21
N ASP A 131 39.14 -12.62 -23.73
CA ASP A 131 39.21 -12.28 -25.15
C ASP A 131 40.05 -11.02 -25.33
N GLN A 132 41.24 -11.21 -25.88
CA GLN A 132 42.18 -10.13 -26.18
C GLN A 132 41.58 -9.06 -27.11
N ASN A 133 40.66 -9.42 -28.00
CA ASN A 133 40.11 -8.48 -28.98
C ASN A 133 39.08 -7.54 -28.35
N SER A 134 38.45 -7.95 -27.24
CA SER A 134 37.48 -7.13 -26.51
C SER A 134 38.09 -6.35 -25.34
N ASP A 135 39.34 -6.64 -24.94
CA ASP A 135 40.03 -5.90 -23.87
C ASP A 135 40.48 -4.49 -24.34
N PRO A 136 39.97 -3.41 -23.73
CA PRO A 136 40.33 -2.04 -24.10
C PRO A 136 41.82 -1.70 -23.90
N ALA A 137 42.49 -2.31 -22.92
CA ALA A 137 43.91 -2.08 -22.65
C ALA A 137 44.79 -2.70 -23.74
N TYR A 138 44.43 -3.91 -24.20
CA TYR A 138 45.10 -4.53 -25.34
C TYR A 138 44.93 -3.70 -26.62
N GLN A 139 43.72 -3.21 -26.89
CA GLN A 139 43.44 -2.35 -28.06
C GLN A 139 44.22 -1.03 -28.01
N ALA A 140 44.31 -0.39 -26.85
CA ALA A 140 45.07 0.84 -26.67
C ALA A 140 46.57 0.63 -26.95
N GLN A 141 47.14 -0.46 -26.43
CA GLN A 141 48.56 -0.77 -26.59
C GLN A 141 48.90 -1.21 -28.01
N LEU A 142 47.99 -1.92 -28.68
CA LEU A 142 48.09 -2.22 -30.10
C LEU A 142 48.05 -0.94 -30.96
N ALA A 143 47.17 0.01 -30.63
CA ALA A 143 47.11 1.29 -31.33
C ALA A 143 48.38 2.13 -31.13
N GLU A 144 48.96 2.12 -29.92
CA GLU A 144 50.22 2.78 -29.62
C GLU A 144 51.40 2.16 -30.37
N ALA A 145 51.47 0.82 -30.39
CA ALA A 145 52.50 0.10 -31.12
C ALA A 145 52.45 0.36 -32.62
N LYS A 146 51.24 0.41 -33.20
CA LYS A 146 51.04 0.80 -34.61
C LYS A 146 51.57 2.21 -34.87
N ARG A 147 51.27 3.18 -34.01
CA ARG A 147 51.81 4.55 -34.13
C ARG A 147 53.33 4.59 -34.02
N ASN A 148 53.92 3.83 -33.09
CA ASN A 148 55.37 3.79 -32.92
C ASN A 148 56.08 3.17 -34.13
N VAL A 149 55.49 2.13 -34.73
CA VAL A 149 55.98 1.53 -35.98
C VAL A 149 55.85 2.51 -37.14
N GLU A 150 54.72 3.21 -37.28
CA GLU A 150 54.52 4.24 -38.31
C GLU A 150 55.55 5.38 -38.19
N ASN A 151 55.80 5.86 -36.97
CA ASN A 151 56.80 6.90 -36.71
C ASN A 151 58.22 6.40 -37.03
N GLN A 152 58.60 5.20 -36.57
CA GLN A 152 59.91 4.63 -36.86
C GLN A 152 60.11 4.35 -38.36
N GLN A 153 59.05 3.95 -39.07
CA GLN A 153 59.08 3.81 -40.52
C GLN A 153 59.22 5.16 -41.22
N ALA A 154 58.54 6.21 -40.75
CA ALA A 154 58.68 7.55 -41.29
C ALA A 154 60.11 8.09 -41.09
N ASP A 155 60.67 7.94 -39.90
CA ASP A 155 62.02 8.37 -39.54
C ASP A 155 63.09 7.61 -40.33
N THR A 156 62.95 6.28 -40.43
CA THR A 156 63.86 5.44 -41.22
C THR A 156 63.80 5.81 -42.71
N ASN A 157 62.60 6.03 -43.26
CA ASN A 157 62.43 6.48 -44.64
C ASN A 157 62.98 7.89 -44.87
N ALA A 158 62.87 8.79 -43.89
CA ALA A 158 63.44 10.13 -43.95
C ALA A 158 64.97 10.07 -43.93
N PHE A 159 65.55 9.25 -43.05
CA PHE A 159 67.00 9.05 -42.94
C PHE A 159 67.60 8.43 -44.21
N LEU A 160 66.96 7.41 -44.78
CA LEU A 160 67.43 6.77 -46.02
C LEU A 160 67.33 7.70 -47.24
N ARG A 161 66.27 8.51 -47.33
CA ARG A 161 66.16 9.57 -48.36
C ARG A 161 67.22 10.65 -48.20
N ALA A 162 67.54 11.04 -46.96
CA ALA A 162 68.60 12.00 -46.66
C ALA A 162 70.00 11.44 -47.02
N GLY A 163 70.21 10.12 -46.90
CA GLY A 163 71.44 9.42 -47.31
C GLY A 163 71.55 9.11 -48.80
N GLY A 164 70.59 9.54 -49.64
CA GLY A 164 70.60 9.31 -51.09
C GLY A 164 70.24 7.88 -51.54
N GLN A 165 69.93 6.98 -50.61
CA GLN A 165 69.43 5.65 -50.89
C GLN A 165 67.90 5.69 -50.90
N GLY A 166 67.31 5.94 -52.07
CA GLY A 166 65.86 5.91 -52.25
C GLY A 166 65.24 4.58 -51.82
N LYS A 167 63.91 4.57 -51.65
CA LYS A 167 63.08 3.41 -51.24
C LYS A 167 63.60 2.12 -51.89
N SER A 168 64.29 1.29 -51.12
CA SER A 168 64.88 0.04 -51.60
C SER A 168 64.19 -1.12 -50.87
N SER A 169 64.17 -2.31 -51.45
CA SER A 169 63.61 -3.52 -50.82
C SER A 169 64.14 -3.77 -49.39
N TYR A 170 65.34 -3.26 -49.08
CA TYR A 170 65.91 -3.26 -47.74
C TYR A 170 65.12 -2.42 -46.72
N SER A 171 64.60 -1.24 -47.08
CA SER A 171 63.81 -0.40 -46.18
C SER A 171 62.45 -1.00 -45.85
N GLU A 172 61.83 -1.68 -46.81
CA GLU A 172 60.58 -2.43 -46.58
C GLU A 172 60.82 -3.66 -45.70
N MET A 173 61.94 -4.35 -45.87
CA MET A 173 62.29 -5.52 -45.05
C MET A 173 62.52 -5.14 -43.58
N VAL A 174 63.30 -4.09 -43.30
CA VAL A 174 63.56 -3.63 -41.92
C VAL A 174 62.29 -3.08 -41.27
N ALA A 175 61.48 -2.32 -42.01
CA ALA A 175 60.18 -1.83 -41.54
C ALA A 175 59.21 -2.94 -41.15
N ASN A 176 59.12 -4.00 -41.97
CA ASN A 176 58.29 -5.16 -41.68
C ASN A 176 58.84 -5.97 -40.49
N GLN A 177 60.15 -6.12 -40.38
CA GLN A 177 60.79 -6.86 -39.28
C GLN A 177 60.63 -6.14 -37.92
N VAL A 178 60.75 -4.81 -37.90
CA VAL A 178 60.51 -3.99 -36.69
C VAL A 178 59.03 -4.06 -36.27
N GLY A 179 58.11 -3.97 -37.24
CA GLY A 179 56.67 -4.11 -36.99
C GLY A 179 56.29 -5.47 -36.45
N SER A 180 56.85 -6.56 -37.00
CA SER A 180 56.61 -7.92 -36.52
C SER A 180 57.17 -8.16 -35.13
N ASN A 181 58.38 -7.68 -34.82
CA ASN A 181 58.98 -7.84 -33.50
C ASN A 181 58.22 -7.07 -32.40
N ALA A 182 57.79 -5.83 -32.69
CA ALA A 182 57.00 -5.03 -31.77
C ALA A 182 55.63 -5.67 -31.49
N MET A 183 54.95 -6.18 -32.53
CA MET A 183 53.68 -6.89 -32.37
C MET A 183 53.83 -8.24 -31.65
N GLN A 184 54.94 -8.97 -31.86
CA GLN A 184 55.21 -10.22 -31.15
C GLN A 184 55.48 -10.03 -29.66
N SER A 185 56.20 -8.99 -29.25
CA SER A 185 56.42 -8.72 -27.81
C SER A 185 55.11 -8.36 -27.10
N ILE A 186 54.22 -7.62 -27.74
CA ILE A 186 52.88 -7.33 -27.19
C ILE A 186 52.06 -8.61 -27.03
N ALA A 187 52.09 -9.50 -28.02
CA ALA A 187 51.38 -10.77 -27.90
C ALA A 187 51.96 -11.70 -26.81
N ASN A 188 53.28 -11.72 -26.64
CA ASN A 188 53.96 -12.67 -25.75
C ASN A 188 54.07 -12.19 -24.29
N ASP A 189 54.25 -10.89 -24.06
CA ASP A 189 54.55 -10.35 -22.73
C ASP A 189 53.33 -9.65 -22.10
N LEU A 190 52.52 -8.94 -22.89
CA LEU A 190 51.39 -8.15 -22.39
C LEU A 190 50.13 -8.98 -22.18
N VAL A 191 49.82 -9.90 -23.11
CA VAL A 191 48.61 -10.73 -23.04
C VAL A 191 48.52 -11.54 -21.73
N PRO A 192 49.60 -12.21 -21.25
CA PRO A 192 49.56 -12.90 -19.96
C PRO A 192 49.30 -11.97 -18.77
N GLN A 193 49.84 -10.75 -18.78
CA GLN A 193 49.63 -9.77 -17.71
C GLN A 193 48.19 -9.24 -17.70
N LEU A 194 47.64 -8.91 -18.86
CA LEU A 194 46.26 -8.47 -18.99
C LEU A 194 45.27 -9.57 -18.61
N MET A 195 45.58 -10.83 -18.96
CA MET A 195 44.78 -11.98 -18.56
C MET A 195 44.78 -12.16 -17.03
N GLN A 196 45.93 -12.01 -16.35
CA GLN A 196 46.00 -12.06 -14.89
C GLN A 196 45.18 -10.94 -14.24
N GLN A 197 45.25 -9.72 -14.79
CA GLN A 197 44.46 -8.59 -14.30
C GLN A 197 42.96 -8.77 -14.54
N ALA A 198 42.57 -9.29 -15.71
CA ALA A 198 41.19 -9.62 -16.03
C ALA A 198 40.64 -10.70 -15.10
N TYR A 199 41.46 -11.69 -14.76
CA TYR A 199 41.10 -12.74 -13.79
C TYR A 199 40.89 -12.19 -12.37
N GLN A 200 41.70 -11.22 -11.94
CA GLN A 200 41.49 -10.54 -10.66
C GLN A 200 40.15 -9.78 -10.64
N ARG A 201 39.85 -9.01 -11.69
CA ARG A 201 38.55 -8.31 -11.82
C ARG A 201 37.38 -9.29 -11.82
N TYR A 202 37.51 -10.40 -12.56
CA TYR A 202 36.50 -11.46 -12.57
C TYR A 202 36.26 -12.05 -11.16
N ASN A 203 37.30 -12.36 -10.41
CA ASN A 203 37.16 -12.86 -9.03
C ASN A 203 36.50 -11.83 -8.12
N ASP A 204 36.86 -10.55 -8.25
CA ASP A 204 36.27 -9.48 -7.45
C ASP A 204 34.79 -9.28 -7.77
N ASP A 205 34.41 -9.36 -9.04
CA ASP A 205 33.03 -9.25 -9.49
C ASP A 205 32.20 -10.49 -9.09
N ALA A 206 32.77 -11.69 -9.21
CA ALA A 206 32.18 -12.93 -8.73
C ALA A 206 31.91 -12.88 -7.22
N ASN A 207 32.88 -12.42 -6.43
CA ASN A 207 32.74 -12.27 -4.98
C ASN A 207 31.70 -11.20 -4.61
N ARG A 208 31.69 -10.05 -5.30
CA ARG A 208 30.66 -9.02 -5.09
C ARG A 208 29.27 -9.51 -5.42
N ASN A 209 29.11 -10.22 -6.54
CA ASN A 209 27.83 -10.77 -6.94
C ASN A 209 27.32 -11.80 -5.92
N MET A 210 28.20 -12.70 -5.47
CA MET A 210 27.88 -13.65 -4.41
C MET A 210 27.51 -12.96 -3.08
N GLN A 211 28.24 -11.92 -2.69
CA GLN A 211 27.90 -11.14 -1.49
C GLN A 211 26.54 -10.44 -1.62
N ALA A 212 26.26 -9.85 -2.79
CA ALA A 212 24.96 -9.23 -3.06
C ALA A 212 23.81 -10.25 -3.02
N GLN A 213 24.02 -11.46 -3.56
CA GLN A 213 23.05 -12.54 -3.49
C GLN A 213 22.79 -12.96 -2.03
N GLN A 214 23.84 -13.10 -1.21
CA GLN A 214 23.71 -13.42 0.22
C GLN A 214 22.96 -12.34 1.00
N LEU A 215 23.26 -11.06 0.74
CA LEU A 215 22.59 -9.93 1.39
C LEU A 215 21.10 -9.88 1.02
N ASN A 216 20.77 -10.05 -0.27
CA ASN A 216 19.37 -10.08 -0.73
C ASN A 216 18.60 -11.25 -0.11
N TYR A 217 19.24 -12.41 0.04
CA TYR A 217 18.65 -13.56 0.72
C TYR A 217 18.39 -13.29 2.21
N GLY A 218 19.35 -12.69 2.92
CA GLY A 218 19.24 -12.36 4.34
C GLY A 218 18.14 -11.33 4.65
N VAL A 219 18.09 -10.22 3.89
CA VAL A 219 17.03 -9.21 4.02
C VAL A 219 15.64 -9.82 3.81
N GLY A 220 15.54 -10.83 2.95
CA GLY A 220 14.29 -11.56 2.76
C GLY A 220 13.83 -12.35 3.98
N GLN A 221 14.75 -12.97 4.72
CA GLN A 221 14.42 -13.69 5.95
C GLN A 221 13.93 -12.76 7.06
N ASP A 222 14.59 -11.61 7.23
CA ASP A 222 14.20 -10.60 8.22
C ASP A 222 12.81 -10.04 7.94
N THR A 223 12.49 -9.85 6.65
CA THR A 223 11.16 -9.37 6.22
C THR A 223 10.07 -10.38 6.60
N ILE A 224 10.27 -11.68 6.34
CA ILE A 224 9.33 -12.73 6.78
C ILE A 224 9.18 -12.74 8.29
N GLY A 225 10.28 -12.63 9.04
CA GLY A 225 10.25 -12.58 10.50
C GLY A 225 9.40 -11.42 11.03
N SER A 226 9.56 -10.22 10.46
CA SER A 226 8.76 -9.05 10.82
C SER A 226 7.27 -9.22 10.51
N LEU A 227 6.93 -9.78 9.34
CA LEU A 227 5.54 -10.04 8.93
C LEU A 227 4.89 -11.13 9.80
N SER A 228 5.66 -12.14 10.20
CA SER A 228 5.19 -13.22 11.08
C SER A 228 4.91 -12.70 12.49
N ASN A 229 5.78 -11.83 13.03
CA ASN A 229 5.55 -11.16 14.30
C ASN A 229 4.33 -10.24 14.23
N LEU A 230 4.17 -9.47 13.15
CA LEU A 230 2.99 -8.64 12.93
C LEU A 230 1.72 -9.48 12.89
N TYR A 231 1.74 -10.61 12.18
CA TYR A 231 0.62 -11.55 12.12
C TYR A 231 0.26 -12.05 13.53
N GLY A 232 1.24 -12.46 14.34
CA GLY A 232 0.99 -12.91 15.72
C GLY A 232 0.38 -11.84 16.62
N LEU A 233 0.83 -10.58 16.48
CA LEU A 233 0.23 -9.44 17.20
C LEU A 233 -1.21 -9.18 16.74
N GLN A 234 -1.45 -9.22 15.43
CA GLN A 234 -2.78 -9.04 14.86
C GLN A 234 -3.75 -10.16 15.29
N ASP A 235 -3.30 -11.41 15.32
CA ASP A 235 -4.11 -12.53 15.80
C ASP A 235 -4.57 -12.33 17.25
N ASN A 236 -3.64 -11.91 18.11
CA ASN A 236 -3.94 -11.65 19.52
C ASN A 236 -4.97 -10.51 19.70
N GLU A 237 -4.79 -9.38 19.00
CA GLU A 237 -5.68 -8.22 19.10
C GLU A 237 -7.06 -8.44 18.47
N TYR A 238 -7.10 -9.10 17.32
CA TYR A 238 -8.33 -9.21 16.53
C TYR A 238 -9.13 -10.47 16.84
N PHE A 239 -8.52 -11.55 17.36
CA PHE A 239 -9.24 -12.79 17.65
C PHE A 239 -9.20 -13.16 19.13
N GLN A 240 -8.01 -13.26 19.74
CA GLN A 240 -7.91 -13.78 21.11
C GLN A 240 -8.51 -12.84 22.16
N LYS A 241 -8.15 -11.55 22.14
CA LYS A 241 -8.68 -10.56 23.08
C LYS A 241 -10.20 -10.45 23.05
N PRO A 242 -10.88 -10.33 21.90
CA PRO A 242 -12.35 -10.28 21.84
C PRO A 242 -13.02 -11.55 22.34
N ILE A 243 -12.42 -12.72 22.11
CA ILE A 243 -12.95 -13.98 22.64
C ILE A 243 -12.82 -13.98 24.18
N ALA A 244 -11.66 -13.58 24.71
CA ALA A 244 -11.45 -13.47 26.15
C ALA A 244 -12.37 -12.43 26.80
N GLU A 245 -12.52 -11.25 26.18
CA GLU A 245 -13.46 -10.22 26.60
C GLU A 245 -14.90 -10.71 26.54
N ALA A 246 -15.27 -11.50 25.53
CA ALA A 246 -16.60 -12.07 25.41
C ALA A 246 -16.91 -13.15 26.46
N GLN A 247 -15.90 -13.89 26.90
CA GLN A 247 -16.03 -14.80 28.05
C GLN A 247 -16.27 -14.03 29.34
N LEU A 248 -15.61 -12.88 29.52
CA LEU A 248 -15.72 -12.09 30.73
C LEU A 248 -17.00 -11.23 30.78
N THR A 249 -17.34 -10.59 29.67
CA THR A 249 -18.43 -9.59 29.59
C THR A 249 -19.72 -10.17 29.04
N GLY A 250 -19.66 -11.34 28.41
CA GLY A 250 -20.80 -11.92 27.72
C GLY A 250 -21.11 -11.29 26.37
N ASN A 251 -20.32 -10.32 25.89
CA ASN A 251 -20.51 -9.65 24.61
C ASN A 251 -19.32 -9.91 23.69
N TYR A 252 -19.57 -10.47 22.52
CA TYR A 252 -18.57 -10.70 21.49
C TYR A 252 -18.69 -9.68 20.36
N LEU A 253 -17.59 -9.00 20.06
CA LEU A 253 -17.54 -8.05 18.95
C LEU A 253 -16.57 -8.57 17.87
N PRO A 254 -17.09 -9.12 16.74
CA PRO A 254 -16.24 -9.60 15.66
C PRO A 254 -15.40 -8.46 15.06
N THR A 255 -14.29 -8.82 14.43
CA THR A 255 -13.32 -7.87 13.87
C THR A 255 -13.95 -6.99 12.79
N GLU A 256 -14.76 -7.58 11.92
CA GLU A 256 -15.47 -6.91 10.85
C GLU A 256 -16.45 -5.86 11.42
N ALA A 257 -17.09 -6.18 12.54
CA ALA A 257 -17.95 -5.24 13.24
C ALA A 257 -17.16 -4.09 13.88
N ARG A 258 -16.00 -4.36 14.50
CA ARG A 258 -15.12 -3.30 15.02
C ARG A 258 -14.69 -2.33 13.91
N GLN A 259 -14.32 -2.86 12.75
CA GLN A 259 -13.96 -2.03 11.60
C GLN A 259 -15.15 -1.19 11.13
N ALA A 260 -16.32 -1.78 10.99
CA ALA A 260 -17.54 -1.07 10.63
C ALA A 260 -17.87 0.06 11.63
N ILE A 261 -17.76 -0.22 12.94
CA ILE A 261 -17.95 0.78 14.02
C ILE A 261 -16.93 1.92 13.87
N ASN A 262 -15.64 1.62 13.73
CA ASN A 262 -14.59 2.63 13.59
C ASN A 262 -14.81 3.50 12.35
N ASN A 263 -15.25 2.93 11.24
CA ASN A 263 -15.60 3.67 10.04
C ASN A 263 -16.81 4.60 10.27
N ILE A 264 -17.85 4.12 10.97
CA ILE A 264 -19.00 4.96 11.34
C ILE A 264 -18.56 6.11 12.25
N LEU A 265 -17.72 5.85 13.25
CA LEU A 265 -17.21 6.87 14.17
C LEU A 265 -16.39 7.91 13.41
N GLY A 266 -15.49 7.50 12.52
CA GLY A 266 -14.73 8.43 11.67
C GLY A 266 -15.63 9.30 10.80
N LEU A 267 -16.65 8.72 10.16
CA LEU A 267 -17.63 9.47 9.35
C LEU A 267 -18.46 10.45 10.19
N LYS A 268 -18.81 10.09 11.42
CA LYS A 268 -19.51 10.99 12.36
C LYS A 268 -18.63 12.15 12.78
N GLN A 269 -17.37 11.88 13.13
CA GLN A 269 -16.40 12.93 13.47
C GLN A 269 -16.23 13.93 12.31
N GLN A 270 -16.18 13.43 11.07
CA GLN A 270 -16.15 14.27 9.88
C GLN A 270 -17.43 15.10 9.72
N ALA A 271 -18.61 14.48 9.90
CA ALA A 271 -19.91 15.17 9.80
C ALA A 271 -20.14 16.26 10.85
N GLU A 272 -19.39 16.20 11.96
CA GLU A 272 -19.42 17.16 13.07
C GLU A 272 -18.35 18.25 12.95
N ALA A 273 -17.45 18.16 11.96
CA ALA A 273 -16.43 19.18 11.74
C ALA A 273 -17.04 20.53 11.32
N SER A 274 -16.45 21.61 11.83
CA SER A 274 -16.85 22.97 11.46
C SER A 274 -16.62 23.21 9.96
N GLY A 275 -17.63 23.73 9.26
CA GLY A 275 -17.57 24.04 7.83
C GLY A 275 -18.23 23.01 6.89
N ILE A 276 -18.72 21.89 7.43
CA ILE A 276 -19.48 20.88 6.67
C ILE A 276 -20.90 21.39 6.38
N THR A 277 -21.31 21.32 5.11
CA THR A 277 -22.67 21.66 4.69
C THR A 277 -23.69 20.57 5.07
N ALA A 278 -24.98 20.94 5.10
CA ALA A 278 -26.05 19.97 5.36
C ALA A 278 -26.04 18.80 4.35
N GLN A 279 -25.74 19.07 3.09
CA GLN A 279 -25.68 18.06 2.03
C GLN A 279 -24.51 17.09 2.23
N GLU A 280 -23.34 17.59 2.59
CA GLU A 280 -22.17 16.74 2.90
C GLU A 280 -22.42 15.88 4.14
N ARG A 281 -23.09 16.42 5.16
CA ARG A 281 -23.50 15.64 6.34
C ARG A 281 -24.44 14.49 5.96
N THR A 282 -25.41 14.74 5.08
CA THR A 282 -26.28 13.68 4.56
C THR A 282 -25.49 12.62 3.80
N ALA A 283 -24.53 13.01 2.96
CA ALA A 283 -23.71 12.07 2.20
C ALA A 283 -22.80 11.20 3.11
N LEU A 284 -22.22 11.79 4.16
CA LEU A 284 -21.46 11.05 5.18
C LEU A 284 -22.35 10.11 5.98
N SER A 285 -23.58 10.52 6.29
CA SER A 285 -24.56 9.65 6.96
C SER A 285 -24.96 8.46 6.09
N GLN A 286 -25.14 8.66 4.78
CA GLN A 286 -25.45 7.58 3.83
C GLN A 286 -24.29 6.58 3.71
N GLN A 287 -23.04 7.05 3.72
CA GLN A 287 -21.87 6.16 3.80
C GLN A 287 -21.87 5.36 5.11
N ALA A 288 -22.23 5.99 6.22
CA ALA A 288 -22.36 5.30 7.50
C ALA A 288 -23.50 4.27 7.50
N ASP A 289 -24.56 4.46 6.70
CA ASP A 289 -25.66 3.49 6.58
C ASP A 289 -25.21 2.14 5.98
N VAL A 290 -24.20 2.15 5.09
CA VAL A 290 -23.61 0.91 4.56
C VAL A 290 -23.00 0.09 5.69
N TYR A 291 -22.22 0.72 6.57
CA TYR A 291 -21.62 0.06 7.72
C TYR A 291 -22.64 -0.31 8.80
N ARG A 292 -23.70 0.49 9.00
CA ARG A 292 -24.81 0.12 9.89
C ARG A 292 -25.54 -1.13 9.39
N THR A 293 -25.75 -1.24 8.09
CA THR A 293 -26.34 -2.43 7.47
C THR A 293 -25.43 -3.65 7.68
N GLN A 294 -24.11 -3.47 7.58
CA GLN A 294 -23.13 -4.51 7.89
C GLN A 294 -23.24 -4.97 9.36
N LEU A 295 -23.34 -4.04 10.32
CA LEU A 295 -23.54 -4.38 11.74
C LEU A 295 -24.83 -5.16 11.95
N GLN A 296 -25.94 -4.73 11.32
CA GLN A 296 -27.21 -5.43 11.40
C GLN A 296 -27.13 -6.85 10.84
N ALA A 297 -26.43 -7.05 9.71
CA ALA A 297 -26.22 -8.37 9.12
C ALA A 297 -25.38 -9.29 10.03
N LEU A 298 -24.49 -8.71 10.85
CA LEU A 298 -23.73 -9.42 11.88
C LEU A 298 -24.53 -9.63 13.18
N GLY A 299 -25.80 -9.23 13.23
CA GLY A 299 -26.67 -9.37 14.41
C GLY A 299 -26.40 -8.33 15.50
N ILE A 300 -25.68 -7.26 15.19
CA ILE A 300 -25.39 -6.14 16.10
C ILE A 300 -26.38 -5.01 15.82
N ASP A 301 -27.04 -4.50 16.85
CA ASP A 301 -28.01 -3.42 16.70
C ASP A 301 -27.32 -2.11 16.25
N PRO A 302 -27.63 -1.58 15.05
CA PRO A 302 -27.02 -0.35 14.56
C PRO A 302 -27.65 0.92 15.18
N SER A 303 -28.70 0.82 15.98
CA SER A 303 -29.43 1.98 16.56
C SER A 303 -28.53 2.89 17.40
N PHE A 304 -27.53 2.31 18.08
CA PHE A 304 -26.50 3.03 18.83
C PHE A 304 -25.64 3.95 17.95
N TYR A 305 -25.60 3.67 16.65
CA TYR A 305 -24.81 4.40 15.66
C TYR A 305 -25.67 5.21 14.68
N GLY A 306 -26.97 5.30 14.88
CA GLY A 306 -27.93 5.93 13.96
C GLY A 306 -27.61 7.38 13.59
N ALA A 307 -28.27 7.91 12.55
CA ALA A 307 -28.05 9.26 12.04
C ALA A 307 -28.26 10.36 13.10
N ASN A 308 -29.14 10.12 14.08
CA ASN A 308 -29.48 11.06 15.16
C ASN A 308 -28.47 11.06 16.34
N ARG A 309 -27.45 10.19 16.31
CA ARG A 309 -26.43 10.10 17.36
C ARG A 309 -25.18 10.86 16.95
N ASN A 310 -24.63 11.68 17.84
CA ASN A 310 -23.33 12.31 17.60
C ASN A 310 -22.16 11.36 17.91
N TYR A 311 -20.94 11.74 17.56
CA TYR A 311 -19.72 10.97 17.75
C TYR A 311 -19.55 10.57 19.21
N ASN A 312 -19.70 11.51 20.15
CA ASN A 312 -19.50 11.25 21.58
C ASN A 312 -20.52 10.23 22.14
N GLN A 313 -21.76 10.27 21.68
CA GLN A 313 -22.79 9.28 22.07
C GLN A 313 -22.52 7.91 21.45
N ALA A 314 -22.08 7.89 20.19
CA ALA A 314 -21.78 6.66 19.46
C ALA A 314 -20.50 5.98 19.99
N SER A 315 -19.46 6.74 20.33
CA SER A 315 -18.17 6.23 20.81
C SER A 315 -18.24 5.62 22.20
N ALA A 316 -19.23 6.04 23.01
CA ALA A 316 -19.48 5.48 24.34
C ALA A 316 -20.24 4.14 24.29
N SER A 317 -20.76 3.76 23.13
CA SER A 317 -21.53 2.53 22.97
C SER A 317 -20.60 1.35 22.67
N ASN A 318 -20.75 0.24 23.40
CA ASN A 318 -20.03 -1.02 23.15
C ASN A 318 -21.01 -2.16 22.81
N PRO A 319 -21.69 -2.10 21.65
CA PRO A 319 -22.63 -3.12 21.24
C PRO A 319 -21.84 -4.32 20.72
N GLY A 320 -22.08 -5.48 21.32
CA GLY A 320 -21.56 -6.77 20.86
C GLY A 320 -22.70 -7.77 20.72
N ILE A 321 -22.42 -8.86 20.03
CA ILE A 321 -23.32 -10.02 19.97
C ILE A 321 -23.32 -10.67 21.34
N ARG A 322 -24.49 -10.83 21.94
CA ARG A 322 -24.60 -11.50 23.24
C ARG A 322 -24.24 -12.97 23.10
N THR A 323 -23.22 -13.42 23.81
CA THR A 323 -22.81 -14.82 23.81
C THR A 323 -23.73 -15.64 24.70
N LEU A 324 -23.75 -16.96 24.50
CA LEU A 324 -24.50 -17.88 25.37
C LEU A 324 -24.06 -17.76 26.84
N ALA A 325 -22.76 -17.62 27.09
CA ALA A 325 -22.23 -17.35 28.43
C ALA A 325 -22.75 -16.02 29.00
N GLY A 326 -22.83 -14.98 28.16
CA GLY A 326 -23.44 -13.71 28.53
C GLY A 326 -24.92 -13.82 28.89
N GLN A 327 -25.69 -14.62 28.15
CA GLN A 327 -27.10 -14.88 28.47
C GLN A 327 -27.25 -15.61 29.81
N GLN A 328 -26.38 -16.57 30.11
CA GLN A 328 -26.38 -17.25 31.41
C GLN A 328 -26.04 -16.29 32.56
N LEU A 329 -25.09 -15.39 32.34
CA LEU A 329 -24.71 -14.38 33.33
C LEU A 329 -25.84 -13.37 33.58
N ASP A 330 -26.59 -12.99 32.54
CA ASP A 330 -27.77 -12.13 32.70
C ASP A 330 -28.90 -12.83 33.46
N MET A 331 -29.15 -14.12 33.19
CA MET A 331 -30.12 -14.89 33.97
C MET A 331 -29.73 -14.93 35.45
N SER A 332 -28.45 -15.19 35.76
CA SER A 332 -27.95 -15.17 37.14
C SER A 332 -28.09 -13.80 37.81
N ARG A 333 -27.82 -12.70 37.08
CA ARG A 333 -28.03 -11.34 37.59
C ARG A 333 -29.51 -11.04 37.85
N ASN A 334 -30.40 -11.48 36.96
CA ASN A 334 -31.83 -11.33 37.12
C ASN A 334 -32.35 -12.13 38.33
N ASP A 335 -31.84 -13.34 38.56
CA ASP A 335 -32.19 -14.13 39.74
C ASP A 335 -31.75 -13.43 41.03
N GLN A 336 -30.55 -12.83 41.06
CA GLN A 336 -30.08 -12.05 42.21
C GLN A 336 -30.90 -10.79 42.44
N ALA A 337 -31.26 -10.06 41.37
CA ALA A 337 -32.09 -8.86 41.46
C ALA A 337 -33.50 -9.20 41.95
N PHE A 338 -34.10 -10.27 41.41
CA PHE A 338 -35.37 -10.80 41.85
C PHE A 338 -35.33 -11.20 43.33
N ASN A 339 -34.29 -11.92 43.77
CA ASN A 339 -34.18 -12.38 45.15
C ASN A 339 -33.96 -11.22 46.15
N GLN A 340 -33.22 -10.18 45.74
CA GLN A 340 -33.09 -8.95 46.52
C GLN A 340 -34.43 -8.23 46.65
N GLN A 341 -35.16 -8.08 45.55
CA GLN A 341 -36.46 -7.41 45.57
C GLN A 341 -37.49 -8.21 46.38
N PHE A 342 -37.53 -9.53 46.21
CA PHE A 342 -38.36 -10.42 47.01
C PHE A 342 -38.04 -10.33 48.51
N SER A 343 -36.76 -10.27 48.88
CA SER A 343 -36.35 -10.10 50.28
C SER A 343 -36.78 -8.75 50.86
N GLN A 344 -36.71 -7.67 50.07
CA GLN A 344 -37.19 -6.34 50.47
C GLN A 344 -38.72 -6.34 50.65
N ASP A 345 -39.45 -6.99 49.75
CA ASP A 345 -40.91 -7.10 49.82
C ASP A 345 -41.35 -7.92 51.04
N GLN A 346 -40.64 -9.01 51.36
CA GLN A 346 -40.87 -9.80 52.58
C GLN A 346 -40.66 -8.96 53.85
N PHE A 347 -39.58 -8.19 53.91
CA PHE A 347 -39.31 -7.31 55.05
C PHE A 347 -40.36 -6.19 55.19
N ALA A 348 -40.76 -5.58 54.07
CA ALA A 348 -41.82 -4.57 54.04
C ALA A 348 -43.17 -5.14 54.50
N TYR A 349 -43.51 -6.35 54.05
CA TYR A 349 -44.72 -7.05 54.46
C TYR A 349 -44.71 -7.38 55.96
N GLN A 350 -43.58 -7.86 56.48
CA GLN A 350 -43.43 -8.18 57.89
C GLN A 350 -43.57 -6.94 58.77
N LYS A 351 -42.92 -5.83 58.39
CA LYS A 351 -43.06 -4.53 59.08
C LYS A 351 -44.50 -4.02 59.09
N ALA A 352 -45.22 -4.15 57.98
CA ALA A 352 -46.62 -3.74 57.89
C ALA A 352 -47.52 -4.60 58.79
N ARG A 353 -47.28 -5.91 58.82
CA ARG A 353 -47.99 -6.84 59.72
C ARG A 353 -47.76 -6.51 61.19
N ASP A 354 -46.50 -6.28 61.57
CA ASP A 354 -46.14 -5.94 62.95
C ASP A 354 -46.78 -4.61 63.37
N ALA A 355 -46.80 -3.60 62.48
CA ALA A 355 -47.47 -2.32 62.75
C ALA A 355 -48.99 -2.47 62.99
N ILE A 356 -49.66 -3.37 62.25
CA ILE A 356 -51.08 -3.67 62.45
C ILE A 356 -51.29 -4.36 63.80
N SER A 357 -50.43 -5.34 64.14
CA SER A 357 -50.47 -6.02 65.43
C SER A 357 -50.29 -5.04 66.59
N ASP A 358 -49.29 -4.17 66.51
CA ASP A 358 -49.01 -3.15 67.52
C ASP A 358 -50.17 -2.17 67.71
N GLN A 359 -50.84 -1.77 66.62
CA GLN A 359 -52.04 -0.93 66.71
C GLN A 359 -53.19 -1.64 67.44
N GLN A 360 -53.40 -2.93 67.17
CA GLN A 360 -54.42 -3.73 67.86
C GLN A 360 -54.10 -3.89 69.35
N TRP A 361 -52.85 -4.19 69.69
CA TRP A 361 -52.39 -4.27 71.07
C TRP A 361 -52.56 -2.95 71.81
N ARG A 362 -52.21 -1.82 71.17
CA ARG A 362 -52.38 -0.50 71.77
C ARG A 362 -53.85 -0.19 72.06
N ALA A 363 -54.75 -0.51 71.12
CA ALA A 363 -56.19 -0.30 71.32
C ALA A 363 -56.77 -1.15 72.47
N GLN A 364 -56.32 -2.41 72.61
CA GLN A 364 -56.73 -3.27 73.72
C GLN A 364 -56.17 -2.78 75.06
N PHE A 365 -54.90 -2.36 75.08
CA PHE A 365 -54.27 -1.80 76.27
C PHE A 365 -55.00 -0.54 76.75
N ASP A 366 -55.28 0.40 75.83
CA ASP A 366 -56.02 1.63 76.13
C ASP A 366 -57.43 1.36 76.66
N GLN A 367 -58.10 0.29 76.19
CA GLN A 367 -59.38 -0.15 76.76
C GLN A 367 -59.23 -0.71 78.17
N SER A 368 -58.19 -1.51 78.44
CA SER A 368 -57.96 -2.09 79.75
C SER A 368 -57.61 -1.05 80.83
N VAL A 369 -56.91 0.03 80.46
CA VAL A 369 -56.55 1.12 81.38
C VAL A 369 -57.75 2.04 81.70
N ARG A 370 -58.80 2.03 80.88
CA ARG A 370 -60.02 2.84 81.10
C ARG A 370 -61.07 2.14 81.96
N GLN A 371 -60.92 0.84 82.22
CA GLN A 371 -61.74 0.08 83.17
C GLN A 371 -61.11 0.15 84.55
#